data_AF-A0AAW8S225-F1
#
_entry.id   AF-A0AAW8S225-F1
#
_cell.length_a   1.000
_cell.length_b   1.000
_cell.length_c   1.000
_cell.angle_alpha   90.00
_cell.angle_beta   90.00
_cell.angle_gamma   90.00
#
_symmetry.space_group_name_H-M   'P 1'
#
loop_
_entity.id
_entity.type
_entity.pdbx_description
1 polymer ?
#
loop_
_entity_poly.entity_id
_entity_poly.type
_entity_poly.pdbx_seq_one_letter_code
_entity_poly.pdbx_strand_id
1 'polypeptide(L)'
;TGTAANNYISDDGFLYAISYAEPSDGVTPSTVNTDYSKLEIKVRLSMNEHLKLMIAANHVENLATQEEAETGEDNKKIMTPLRVMQSIKKFVENKFVSIAGNETIGGLKNFRDGLMVNGNNVLTHKGVVTIKYSNADFPTEIASGYITFVRYGDEVQAVFNFKTRIGNDFAKDQSIIWGIAADFQADTSEPQYIGITSTGGTTSIVKFTAGGSTLTAHSILLKDTWYAGTVTYLAKNKL
;
A
#
# COMPACT_ATOMS: atom_id res chain seq x y z
N THR A 1 -14.28 43.11 -69.29
CA THR A 1 -13.05 43.82 -68.89
C THR A 1 -12.95 43.74 -67.39
N GLY A 2 -11.94 43.04 -66.87
CA GLY A 2 -11.79 42.77 -65.44
C GLY A 2 -11.29 43.99 -64.69
N THR A 3 -12.00 44.38 -63.62
CA THR A 3 -11.61 45.46 -62.71
C THR A 3 -10.54 44.94 -61.76
N ALA A 4 -9.31 45.46 -61.84
CA ALA A 4 -8.26 45.17 -60.87
C ALA A 4 -8.64 45.74 -59.50
N ALA A 5 -8.61 44.92 -58.45
CA ALA A 5 -8.76 45.36 -57.08
C ALA A 5 -7.42 45.94 -56.61
N ASN A 6 -7.28 47.26 -56.60
CA ASN A 6 -6.13 47.91 -55.97
C ASN A 6 -6.32 47.84 -54.45
N ASN A 7 -5.48 47.06 -53.77
CA ASN A 7 -5.46 46.96 -52.31
C ASN A 7 -4.69 48.18 -51.78
N TYR A 8 -5.39 49.16 -51.20
CA TYR A 8 -4.80 50.41 -50.71
C TYR A 8 -4.26 50.32 -49.27
N ILE A 9 -4.34 49.15 -48.64
CA ILE A 9 -3.81 48.89 -47.29
C ILE A 9 -2.50 48.12 -47.46
N SER A 10 -1.40 48.65 -46.91
CA SER A 10 -0.09 47.99 -46.92
C SER A 10 -0.04 46.80 -45.95
N ASP A 11 0.98 45.95 -46.08
CA ASP A 11 1.15 44.73 -45.28
C ASP A 11 1.34 45.02 -43.77
N ASP A 12 1.68 46.25 -43.41
CA ASP A 12 1.77 46.74 -42.03
C ASP A 12 0.46 47.33 -41.49
N GLY A 13 -0.62 47.32 -42.28
CA GLY A 13 -1.97 47.73 -41.88
C GLY A 13 -2.26 49.22 -42.04
N PHE A 14 -1.38 50.01 -42.66
CA PHE A 14 -1.59 51.44 -42.86
C PHE A 14 -2.07 51.78 -44.29
N LEU A 15 -2.66 52.97 -44.44
CA LEU A 15 -2.98 53.57 -45.73
C LEU A 15 -2.04 54.75 -45.96
N TYR A 16 -1.27 54.71 -47.03
CA TYR A 16 -0.38 55.80 -47.43
C TYR A 16 -0.95 56.53 -48.63
N ALA A 17 -1.13 57.84 -48.51
CA ALA A 17 -1.52 58.73 -49.60
C ALA A 17 -0.52 59.88 -49.70
N ILE A 18 -0.05 60.17 -50.92
CA ILE A 18 0.91 61.24 -51.18
C ILE A 18 0.20 62.35 -51.95
N SER A 19 0.27 63.56 -51.44
CA SER A 19 -0.12 64.78 -52.15
C SER A 19 1.12 65.63 -52.37
N TYR A 20 1.42 66.00 -53.61
CA TYR A 20 2.57 66.85 -53.94
C TYR A 20 2.20 67.88 -55.01
N ALA A 21 2.87 69.02 -55.00
CA ALA A 21 2.82 70.03 -56.06
C ALA A 21 4.18 70.08 -56.78
N GLU A 22 4.15 70.36 -58.07
CA GLU A 22 5.37 70.50 -58.86
C GLU A 22 6.24 71.70 -58.41
N PRO A 23 7.56 71.69 -58.71
CA PRO A 23 8.47 72.77 -58.31
C PRO A 23 8.05 74.14 -58.85
N SER A 24 8.20 75.19 -58.03
CA SER A 24 7.84 76.58 -58.38
C SER A 24 8.76 77.14 -59.47
N ASP A 25 8.22 78.04 -60.31
CA ASP A 25 8.98 78.80 -61.31
C ASP A 25 9.73 80.01 -60.72
N GLY A 26 9.73 80.16 -59.39
CA GLY A 26 10.40 81.25 -58.68
C GLY A 26 9.62 82.56 -58.66
N VAL A 27 8.46 82.64 -59.32
CA VAL A 27 7.58 83.82 -59.30
C VAL A 27 6.27 83.51 -58.55
N THR A 28 5.79 82.26 -58.62
CA THR A 28 4.51 81.83 -58.02
C THR A 28 4.70 80.65 -57.07
N PRO A 29 4.17 80.66 -55.82
CA PRO A 29 4.33 79.52 -54.89
C PRO A 29 3.62 78.24 -55.37
N SER A 30 4.30 77.10 -55.26
CA SER A 30 3.66 75.78 -55.38
C SER A 30 2.77 75.54 -54.17
N THR A 31 1.49 75.30 -54.38
CA THR A 31 0.53 75.08 -53.29
C THR A 31 -0.20 73.75 -53.48
N VAL A 32 -0.28 72.97 -52.41
CA VAL A 32 -1.18 71.84 -52.28
C VAL A 32 -2.22 72.23 -51.25
N ASN A 33 -3.41 72.64 -51.70
CA ASN A 33 -4.51 72.98 -50.82
C ASN A 33 -5.44 71.78 -50.73
N THR A 34 -5.54 71.19 -49.53
CA THR A 34 -6.46 70.08 -49.23
C THR A 34 -7.43 70.53 -48.16
N ASP A 35 -8.71 70.66 -48.51
CA ASP A 35 -9.75 71.13 -47.58
C ASP A 35 -10.30 69.98 -46.72
N TYR A 36 -10.63 68.84 -47.34
CA TYR A 36 -11.04 67.62 -46.63
C TYR A 36 -10.52 66.35 -47.32
N SER A 37 -9.91 65.47 -46.54
CA SER A 37 -9.60 64.08 -46.94
C SER A 37 -10.54 63.14 -46.21
N LYS A 38 -11.36 62.36 -46.93
CA LYS A 38 -12.25 61.35 -46.34
C LYS A 38 -11.70 59.95 -46.59
N LEU A 39 -11.43 59.23 -45.50
CA LEU A 39 -11.25 57.77 -45.53
C LEU A 39 -12.61 57.11 -45.26
N GLU A 40 -13.09 56.30 -46.20
CA GLU A 40 -14.27 55.44 -45.98
C GLU A 40 -13.83 53.98 -45.93
N ILE A 41 -14.01 53.36 -44.76
CA ILE A 41 -13.79 51.93 -44.58
C ILE A 41 -15.15 51.23 -44.64
N LYS A 42 -15.32 50.33 -45.60
CA LYS A 42 -16.52 49.50 -45.72
C LYS A 42 -16.17 48.06 -45.41
N VAL A 43 -16.42 47.65 -44.17
CA VAL A 43 -16.28 46.25 -43.76
C VAL A 43 -17.53 45.51 -44.20
N ARG A 44 -17.36 44.47 -45.03
CA ARG A 44 -18.41 43.51 -45.33
C ARG A 44 -18.08 42.21 -44.60
N LEU A 45 -18.94 41.84 -43.66
CA LEU A 45 -18.85 40.55 -42.96
C LEU A 45 -20.11 39.74 -43.28
N SER A 46 -19.92 38.45 -43.55
CA SER A 46 -21.04 37.52 -43.67
C SER A 46 -21.63 37.25 -42.29
N MET A 47 -22.93 37.48 -42.11
CA MET A 47 -23.62 37.15 -40.85
C MET A 47 -23.51 35.66 -40.51
N ASN A 48 -23.52 34.79 -41.54
CA ASN A 48 -23.35 33.35 -41.38
C ASN A 48 -21.97 33.01 -40.82
N GLU A 49 -20.92 33.66 -41.34
CA GLU A 49 -19.54 33.48 -40.88
C GLU A 49 -19.37 34.00 -39.45
N HIS A 50 -19.91 35.19 -39.16
CA HIS A 50 -19.89 35.75 -37.81
C HIS A 50 -20.52 34.79 -36.78
N LEU A 51 -21.71 34.27 -37.07
CA LEU A 51 -22.39 33.33 -36.17
C LEU A 51 -21.61 32.02 -35.98
N LYS A 52 -21.02 31.47 -37.05
CA LYS A 52 -20.18 30.26 -36.96
C LYS A 52 -18.96 30.47 -36.07
N LEU A 53 -18.30 31.62 -36.19
CA LEU A 53 -17.14 31.97 -35.37
C LEU A 53 -17.53 32.13 -33.90
N MET A 54 -18.65 32.79 -33.61
CA MET A 54 -19.15 32.93 -32.23
C MET A 54 -19.49 31.57 -31.59
N ILE A 55 -20.15 30.68 -32.33
CA ILE A 55 -20.47 29.32 -31.84
C ILE A 55 -19.19 28.53 -31.58
N ALA A 56 -18.22 28.61 -32.50
CA ALA A 56 -16.94 27.90 -32.36
C ALA A 56 -16.16 28.38 -31.13
N ALA A 57 -16.06 29.71 -30.93
CA ALA A 57 -15.39 30.29 -29.78
C ALA A 57 -16.06 29.86 -28.46
N ASN A 58 -17.39 29.97 -28.38
CA ASN A 58 -18.14 29.57 -27.19
C ASN A 58 -18.02 28.07 -26.90
N HIS A 59 -18.03 27.23 -27.95
CA HIS A 59 -17.86 25.79 -27.77
C HIS A 59 -16.47 25.47 -27.20
N VAL A 60 -15.41 26.08 -27.74
CA VAL A 60 -14.03 25.88 -27.26
C VAL A 60 -13.85 26.36 -25.82
N GLU A 61 -14.39 27.53 -25.46
CA GLU A 61 -14.33 28.07 -24.10
C GLU A 61 -15.01 27.16 -23.06
N ASN A 62 -16.06 26.44 -23.48
CA ASN A 62 -16.81 25.53 -22.61
C ASN A 62 -16.25 24.10 -22.57
N LEU A 63 -15.20 23.79 -23.33
CA LEU A 63 -14.52 22.50 -23.22
C LEU A 63 -13.59 22.48 -22.01
N ALA A 64 -13.62 21.36 -21.28
CA ALA A 64 -12.71 21.13 -20.18
C ALA A 64 -11.26 20.95 -20.66
N THR A 65 -10.34 21.60 -19.96
CA THR A 65 -8.91 21.32 -20.00
C THR A 65 -8.61 19.95 -19.36
N GLN A 66 -7.35 19.50 -19.46
CA GLN A 66 -6.96 18.24 -18.82
C GLN A 66 -7.10 18.29 -17.31
N GLU A 67 -6.57 19.37 -16.72
CA GLU A 67 -6.54 19.57 -15.28
C GLU A 67 -7.96 19.63 -14.71
N GLU A 68 -8.85 20.42 -15.32
CA GLU A 68 -10.28 20.47 -14.95
C GLU A 68 -10.95 19.10 -15.06
N ALA A 69 -10.59 18.28 -16.05
CA ALA A 69 -11.15 16.95 -16.21
C ALA A 69 -10.63 15.96 -15.15
N GLU A 70 -9.36 16.06 -14.76
CA GLU A 70 -8.74 15.23 -13.75
C GLU A 70 -9.18 15.59 -12.33
N THR A 71 -9.45 16.87 -12.04
CA THR A 71 -10.02 17.31 -10.75
C THR A 71 -11.52 17.05 -10.67
N GLY A 72 -12.26 17.27 -11.76
CA GLY A 72 -13.68 16.95 -11.86
C GLY A 72 -14.61 17.83 -11.01
N GLU A 73 -14.20 19.06 -10.69
CA GLU A 73 -14.93 19.96 -9.78
C GLU A 73 -15.91 20.92 -10.48
N ASP A 74 -15.73 21.18 -11.79
CA ASP A 74 -16.57 22.11 -12.55
C ASP A 74 -17.71 21.39 -13.30
N ASN A 75 -18.96 21.75 -12.97
CA ASN A 75 -20.17 21.22 -13.60
C ASN A 75 -20.65 22.01 -14.82
N LYS A 76 -20.00 23.13 -15.17
CA LYS A 76 -20.38 24.00 -16.30
C LYS A 76 -19.64 23.64 -17.59
N LYS A 77 -18.55 22.88 -17.49
CA LYS A 77 -17.69 22.50 -18.62
C LYS A 77 -18.11 21.16 -19.21
N ILE A 78 -17.92 21.01 -20.52
CA ILE A 78 -18.18 19.77 -21.26
C ILE A 78 -16.85 19.04 -21.50
N MET A 79 -16.81 17.74 -21.26
CA MET A 79 -15.63 16.92 -21.56
C MET A 79 -15.70 16.32 -22.97
N THR A 80 -14.56 16.27 -23.66
CA THR A 80 -14.39 15.44 -24.86
C THR A 80 -14.11 13.98 -24.47
N PRO A 81 -14.26 13.00 -25.39
CA PRO A 81 -13.97 11.59 -25.09
C PRO A 81 -12.57 11.34 -24.53
N LEU A 82 -11.56 12.11 -24.97
CA LEU A 82 -10.20 12.02 -24.45
C LEU A 82 -10.13 12.49 -22.99
N ARG A 83 -10.80 13.60 -22.66
CA ARG A 83 -10.85 14.14 -21.28
C ARG A 83 -11.54 13.17 -20.33
N VAL A 84 -12.62 12.52 -20.78
CA VAL A 84 -13.28 11.45 -20.02
C VAL A 84 -12.30 10.30 -19.72
N MET A 85 -11.55 9.83 -20.73
CA MET A 85 -10.55 8.78 -20.53
C MET A 85 -9.45 9.18 -19.53
N GLN A 86 -8.96 10.42 -19.60
CA GLN A 86 -7.94 10.93 -18.68
C GLN A 86 -8.46 11.00 -17.24
N SER A 87 -9.66 11.56 -17.05
CA SER A 87 -10.33 11.63 -15.75
C SER A 87 -10.49 10.24 -15.11
N ILE A 88 -10.97 9.26 -15.88
CA ILE A 88 -11.12 7.88 -15.43
C ILE A 88 -9.75 7.28 -15.05
N LYS A 89 -8.73 7.43 -15.91
CA LYS A 89 -7.38 6.92 -15.63
C LYS A 89 -6.83 7.51 -14.33
N LYS A 90 -6.99 8.82 -14.12
CA LYS A 90 -6.52 9.49 -12.91
C LYS A 90 -7.28 9.01 -11.68
N PHE A 91 -8.60 8.83 -11.80
CA PHE A 91 -9.43 8.37 -10.70
C PHE A 91 -9.07 6.96 -10.22
N VAL A 92 -8.72 6.04 -11.12
CA VAL A 92 -8.41 4.65 -10.79
C VAL A 92 -6.97 4.42 -10.35
N GLU A 93 -6.07 5.36 -10.65
CA GLU A 93 -4.64 5.28 -10.33
C GLU A 93 -4.43 4.97 -8.83
N ASN A 94 -3.79 3.83 -8.55
CA ASN A 94 -3.46 3.34 -7.20
C ASN A 94 -4.64 3.05 -6.24
N LYS A 95 -5.88 2.91 -6.73
CA LYS A 95 -7.06 2.66 -5.88
C LYS A 95 -7.59 1.22 -5.89
N PHE A 96 -7.26 0.46 -6.92
CA PHE A 96 -7.80 -0.88 -7.14
C PHE A 96 -6.69 -1.92 -7.16
N VAL A 97 -7.06 -3.16 -6.84
CA VAL A 97 -6.22 -4.35 -6.99
C VAL A 97 -6.86 -5.21 -8.08
N SER A 98 -6.06 -5.64 -9.04
CA SER A 98 -6.48 -6.51 -10.13
C SER A 98 -6.58 -7.97 -9.69
N ILE A 99 -7.42 -8.73 -10.39
CA ILE A 99 -7.52 -10.19 -10.23
C ILE A 99 -6.41 -10.95 -10.98
N ALA A 100 -5.61 -10.23 -11.78
CA ALA A 100 -4.56 -10.79 -12.62
C ALA A 100 -3.36 -9.83 -12.72
N GLY A 101 -2.18 -10.41 -12.94
CA GLY A 101 -0.92 -9.69 -12.98
C GLY A 101 -0.26 -9.56 -11.60
N ASN A 102 0.99 -9.11 -11.61
CA ASN A 102 1.75 -8.87 -10.39
C ASN A 102 1.49 -7.44 -9.91
N GLU A 103 1.16 -7.28 -8.62
CA GLU A 103 0.89 -5.97 -8.01
C GLU A 103 1.53 -5.86 -6.64
N THR A 104 1.93 -4.64 -6.28
CA THR A 104 2.40 -4.30 -4.93
C THR A 104 1.27 -3.63 -4.17
N ILE A 105 0.83 -4.25 -3.06
CA ILE A 105 -0.27 -3.75 -2.24
C ILE A 105 0.28 -3.16 -0.93
N GLY A 106 0.16 -1.85 -0.76
CA GLY A 106 0.55 -1.14 0.47
C GLY A 106 -0.56 -1.07 1.52
N GLY A 107 -0.17 -0.72 2.75
CA GLY A 107 -1.08 -0.48 3.89
C GLY A 107 -1.64 -1.74 4.54
N LEU A 108 -2.18 -1.59 5.75
CA LEU A 108 -2.80 -2.70 6.49
C LEU A 108 -4.07 -3.18 5.78
N LYS A 109 -4.20 -4.49 5.57
CA LYS A 109 -5.39 -5.13 5.01
C LYS A 109 -6.02 -6.04 6.05
N ASN A 110 -7.32 -5.83 6.29
CA ASN A 110 -8.10 -6.66 7.20
C ASN A 110 -9.02 -7.58 6.38
N PHE A 111 -8.80 -8.88 6.49
CA PHE A 111 -9.62 -9.91 5.84
C PHE A 111 -10.60 -10.48 6.87
N ARG A 112 -11.87 -10.08 6.80
CA ARG A 112 -12.88 -10.44 7.80
C ARG A 112 -13.18 -11.94 7.84
N ASP A 113 -13.20 -12.55 6.66
CA ASP A 113 -13.69 -13.92 6.47
C ASP A 113 -12.52 -14.91 6.21
N GLY A 114 -11.29 -14.51 6.53
CA GLY A 114 -10.06 -15.29 6.30
C GLY A 114 -9.39 -15.03 4.94
N LEU A 115 -8.26 -15.70 4.72
CA LEU A 115 -7.47 -15.60 3.49
C LEU A 115 -7.07 -17.00 3.03
N MET A 116 -7.07 -17.22 1.71
CA MET A 116 -6.59 -18.45 1.09
C MET A 116 -5.43 -18.15 0.13
N VAL A 117 -4.45 -19.05 0.09
CA VAL A 117 -3.36 -19.02 -0.90
C VAL A 117 -3.31 -20.38 -1.58
N ASN A 118 -3.51 -20.40 -2.89
CA ASN A 118 -3.56 -21.62 -3.71
C ASN A 118 -4.54 -22.68 -3.17
N GLY A 119 -5.72 -22.25 -2.69
CA GLY A 119 -6.74 -23.14 -2.14
C GLY A 119 -6.50 -23.59 -0.69
N ASN A 120 -5.38 -23.19 -0.07
CA ASN A 120 -5.11 -23.49 1.33
C ASN A 120 -5.44 -22.30 2.22
N ASN A 121 -6.01 -22.56 3.39
CA ASN A 121 -6.23 -21.53 4.41
C ASN A 121 -4.90 -20.98 4.90
N VAL A 122 -4.80 -19.66 5.02
CA VAL A 122 -3.66 -18.99 5.65
C VAL A 122 -3.91 -18.91 7.15
N LEU A 123 -2.97 -19.44 7.95
CA LEU A 123 -3.02 -19.35 9.40
C LEU A 123 -2.61 -17.95 9.87
N THR A 124 -3.39 -17.37 10.77
CA THR A 124 -3.06 -16.12 11.45
C THR A 124 -2.05 -16.37 12.57
N HIS A 125 -1.09 -15.46 12.76
CA HIS A 125 -0.12 -15.55 13.85
C HIS A 125 -0.14 -14.28 14.71
N LYS A 126 -0.07 -14.42 16.03
CA LYS A 126 -0.03 -13.30 17.00
C LYS A 126 1.41 -12.92 17.39
N GLY A 127 2.32 -12.91 16.40
CA GLY A 127 3.74 -12.75 16.65
C GLY A 127 4.37 -13.95 17.40
N VAL A 128 5.61 -13.76 17.88
CA VAL A 128 6.35 -14.73 18.70
C VAL A 128 6.16 -14.38 20.17
N VAL A 129 5.58 -15.29 20.95
CA VAL A 129 5.41 -15.11 22.41
C VAL A 129 6.27 -16.14 23.13
N THR A 130 6.97 -15.73 24.20
CA THR A 130 7.88 -16.61 24.94
C THR A 130 7.57 -16.59 26.43
N ILE A 131 7.55 -17.76 27.05
CA ILE A 131 7.60 -17.93 28.51
C ILE A 131 8.77 -18.83 28.90
N LYS A 132 9.26 -18.67 30.12
CA LYS A 132 10.34 -19.48 30.68
C LYS A 132 9.98 -19.89 32.09
N TYR A 133 10.26 -21.14 32.43
CA TYR A 133 10.18 -21.65 33.79
C TYR A 133 11.56 -22.04 34.28
N SER A 134 11.86 -21.66 35.52
CA SER A 134 13.19 -21.73 36.13
C SER A 134 13.09 -22.14 37.60
N ASN A 135 14.23 -22.11 38.30
CA ASN A 135 14.26 -22.27 39.76
C ASN A 135 13.56 -21.13 40.53
N ALA A 136 13.29 -19.98 39.90
CA ALA A 136 12.47 -18.94 40.52
C ALA A 136 11.00 -19.34 40.58
N ASP A 137 10.53 -20.09 39.59
CA ASP A 137 9.14 -20.53 39.46
C ASP A 137 8.91 -21.88 40.15
N PHE A 138 9.89 -22.78 40.02
CA PHE A 138 9.86 -24.16 40.54
C PHE A 138 11.14 -24.46 41.35
N PRO A 139 11.30 -23.85 42.54
CA PRO A 139 12.54 -23.91 43.32
C PRO A 139 12.86 -25.31 43.86
N THR A 140 11.86 -26.19 43.97
CA THR A 140 12.02 -27.57 44.46
C THR A 140 12.29 -28.58 43.35
N GLU A 141 11.99 -28.24 42.10
CA GLU A 141 12.11 -29.12 40.93
C GLU A 141 13.33 -28.79 40.07
N ILE A 142 13.59 -27.50 39.87
CA ILE A 142 14.65 -26.99 39.00
C ILE A 142 15.75 -26.39 39.85
N ALA A 143 16.97 -26.93 39.75
CA ALA A 143 18.14 -26.37 40.44
C ALA A 143 18.78 -25.22 39.63
N SER A 144 18.75 -25.28 38.30
CA SER A 144 19.33 -24.28 37.41
C SER A 144 18.77 -24.39 35.99
N GLY A 145 19.02 -23.39 35.14
CA GLY A 145 18.57 -23.36 33.76
C GLY A 145 17.07 -23.06 33.60
N TYR A 146 16.56 -23.37 32.41
CA TYR A 146 15.21 -22.99 32.00
C TYR A 146 14.55 -24.06 31.12
N ILE A 147 13.24 -24.18 31.25
CA ILE A 147 12.39 -24.77 30.21
C ILE A 147 11.66 -23.60 29.54
N THR A 148 11.95 -23.38 28.26
CA THR A 148 11.43 -22.24 27.48
C THR A 148 10.35 -22.71 26.54
N PHE A 149 9.25 -21.98 26.48
CA PHE A 149 8.19 -22.21 25.49
C PHE A 149 8.11 -21.01 24.57
N VAL A 150 8.20 -21.26 23.26
CA VAL A 150 8.11 -20.25 22.21
C VAL A 150 6.93 -20.58 21.32
N ARG A 151 5.96 -19.66 21.23
CA ARG A 151 4.74 -19.85 20.46
C ARG A 151 4.81 -19.12 19.12
N TYR A 152 4.52 -19.86 18.06
CA TYR A 152 4.43 -19.43 16.66
C TYR A 152 3.02 -19.72 16.14
N GLY A 153 2.06 -18.82 16.37
CA GLY A 153 0.66 -19.07 15.99
C GLY A 153 0.09 -20.28 16.75
N ASP A 154 -0.35 -21.31 16.04
CA ASP A 154 -0.90 -22.54 16.63
C ASP A 154 0.16 -23.54 17.10
N GLU A 155 1.43 -23.28 16.83
CA GLU A 155 2.54 -24.16 17.16
C GLU A 155 3.33 -23.62 18.35
N VAL A 156 3.75 -24.50 19.24
CA VAL A 156 4.59 -24.17 20.41
C VAL A 156 5.82 -25.07 20.40
N GLN A 157 6.99 -24.44 20.46
CA GLN A 157 8.25 -25.11 20.68
C GLN A 157 8.61 -25.05 22.17
N ALA A 158 8.79 -26.21 22.79
CA ALA A 158 9.39 -26.33 24.12
C ALA A 158 10.87 -26.70 24.01
N VAL A 159 11.72 -25.85 24.57
CA VAL A 159 13.17 -26.02 24.64
C VAL A 159 13.54 -26.33 26.08
N PHE A 160 14.03 -27.54 26.31
CA PHE A 160 14.54 -27.99 27.60
C PHE A 160 16.02 -27.68 27.69
N ASN A 161 16.42 -26.94 28.72
CA ASN A 161 17.81 -26.77 29.10
C ASN A 161 17.88 -26.46 30.60
N PHE A 162 17.68 -27.49 31.43
CA PHE A 162 17.54 -27.33 32.88
C PHE A 162 18.31 -28.40 33.64
N LYS A 163 18.69 -28.06 34.89
CA LYS A 163 19.28 -28.97 35.86
C LYS A 163 18.21 -29.41 36.84
N THR A 164 18.04 -30.71 37.02
CA THR A 164 17.14 -31.29 38.04
C THR A 164 17.60 -30.92 39.45
N ARG A 165 16.66 -30.91 40.39
CA ARG A 165 16.92 -30.73 41.83
C ARG A 165 18.05 -31.62 42.37
N ILE A 166 18.70 -31.17 43.44
CA ILE A 166 19.90 -31.82 44.02
C ILE A 166 19.55 -32.99 44.96
N GLY A 167 18.43 -32.89 45.69
CA GLY A 167 18.12 -33.80 46.79
C GLY A 167 17.90 -35.25 46.36
N ASN A 168 17.09 -35.45 45.32
CA ASN A 168 16.61 -36.76 44.90
C ASN A 168 16.13 -36.77 43.45
N ASP A 169 16.16 -37.96 42.85
CA ASP A 169 15.73 -38.17 41.48
C ASP A 169 14.25 -37.83 41.32
N PHE A 170 13.84 -37.48 40.10
CA PHE A 170 12.43 -37.50 39.74
C PHE A 170 12.00 -38.93 39.50
N ALA A 171 11.09 -39.43 40.32
CA ALA A 171 10.43 -40.70 40.06
C ALA A 171 9.48 -40.55 38.86
N LYS A 172 9.11 -41.68 38.26
CA LYS A 172 8.09 -41.73 37.21
C LYS A 172 6.81 -41.02 37.67
N ASP A 173 6.24 -40.23 36.77
CA ASP A 173 5.03 -39.44 36.92
C ASP A 173 5.10 -38.28 37.94
N GLN A 174 6.29 -37.95 38.47
CA GLN A 174 6.45 -36.73 39.26
C GLN A 174 6.43 -35.48 38.38
N SER A 175 5.70 -34.47 38.83
CA SER A 175 5.62 -33.16 38.18
C SER A 175 6.96 -32.42 38.23
N ILE A 176 7.33 -31.84 37.10
CA ILE A 176 8.49 -30.95 36.93
C ILE A 176 8.01 -29.50 36.83
N ILE A 177 6.95 -29.29 36.05
CA ILE A 177 6.24 -28.01 35.89
C ILE A 177 4.75 -28.31 35.98
N TRP A 178 4.01 -27.52 36.77
CA TRP A 178 2.54 -27.53 36.80
C TRP A 178 2.00 -26.13 36.50
N GLY A 179 0.78 -26.06 35.95
CA GLY A 179 0.17 -24.77 35.63
C GLY A 179 0.84 -24.06 34.47
N ILE A 180 1.21 -24.81 33.42
CA ILE A 180 1.66 -24.23 32.15
C ILE A 180 0.58 -23.23 31.67
N ALA A 181 1.00 -22.00 31.36
CA ALA A 181 0.08 -20.94 30.95
C ALA A 181 -0.83 -21.41 29.80
N ALA A 182 -2.11 -21.03 29.84
CA ALA A 182 -3.16 -21.60 28.98
C ALA A 182 -2.80 -21.58 27.48
N ASP A 183 -2.17 -20.50 27.02
CA ASP A 183 -1.75 -20.33 25.64
C ASP A 183 -0.58 -21.23 25.22
N PHE A 184 0.08 -21.91 26.15
CA PHE A 184 1.24 -22.78 25.88
C PHE A 184 0.94 -24.25 26.18
N GLN A 185 -0.27 -24.60 26.61
CA GLN A 185 -0.63 -25.99 26.89
C GLN A 185 -0.69 -26.81 25.59
N ALA A 186 -0.20 -28.05 25.63
CA ALA A 186 -0.27 -28.96 24.49
C ALA A 186 -1.71 -29.41 24.21
N ASP A 187 -2.11 -29.43 22.93
CA ASP A 187 -3.37 -29.97 22.45
C ASP A 187 -3.33 -31.50 22.46
N THR A 188 -3.46 -32.09 23.65
CA THR A 188 -3.32 -33.53 23.81
C THR A 188 -4.38 -34.11 24.74
N SER A 189 -5.16 -35.06 24.22
CA SER A 189 -6.12 -35.85 25.01
C SER A 189 -5.45 -36.98 25.79
N GLU A 190 -4.30 -37.44 25.30
CA GLU A 190 -3.45 -38.47 25.92
C GLU A 190 -2.09 -37.87 26.34
N PRO A 191 -1.27 -38.54 27.16
CA PRO A 191 0.06 -38.02 27.47
C PRO A 191 0.97 -37.98 26.23
N GLN A 192 1.60 -36.83 25.98
CA GLN A 192 2.55 -36.65 24.87
C GLN A 192 3.99 -36.82 25.37
N TYR A 193 4.69 -37.85 24.89
CA TYR A 193 6.04 -38.22 25.34
C TYR A 193 7.12 -37.49 24.54
N ILE A 194 8.16 -37.06 25.25
CA ILE A 194 9.23 -36.21 24.72
C ILE A 194 10.57 -36.75 25.20
N GLY A 195 11.46 -37.04 24.26
CA GLY A 195 12.84 -37.41 24.57
C GLY A 195 13.67 -36.18 24.95
N ILE A 196 14.37 -36.28 26.08
CA ILE A 196 15.39 -35.32 26.51
C ILE A 196 16.69 -36.08 26.79
N THR A 197 17.83 -35.46 26.57
CA THR A 197 19.14 -36.11 26.74
C THR A 197 19.91 -35.46 27.86
N SER A 198 20.49 -36.26 28.75
CA SER A 198 21.36 -35.77 29.81
C SER A 198 22.73 -35.36 29.28
N THR A 199 23.48 -34.54 30.02
CA THR A 199 24.89 -34.26 29.69
C THR A 199 25.78 -35.52 29.68
N GLY A 200 25.35 -36.60 30.31
CA GLY A 200 26.00 -37.91 30.25
C GLY A 200 25.67 -38.74 29.01
N GLY A 201 24.83 -38.22 28.10
CA GLY A 201 24.43 -38.89 26.86
C GLY A 201 23.26 -39.87 26.98
N THR A 202 22.63 -39.97 28.15
CA THR A 202 21.48 -40.85 28.37
C THR A 202 20.19 -40.14 27.98
N THR A 203 19.40 -40.75 27.09
CA THR A 203 18.05 -40.27 26.79
C THR A 203 17.08 -40.67 27.91
N SER A 204 16.32 -39.70 28.40
CA SER A 204 15.20 -39.87 29.32
C SER A 204 13.93 -39.31 28.70
N ILE A 205 12.77 -39.69 29.24
CA ILE A 205 11.48 -39.26 28.71
C ILE A 205 10.77 -38.39 29.74
N VAL A 206 10.28 -37.24 29.27
CA VAL A 206 9.27 -36.43 29.96
C VAL A 206 7.97 -36.46 29.15
N LYS A 207 6.87 -36.06 29.76
CA LYS A 207 5.59 -35.98 29.06
C LYS A 207 4.75 -34.81 29.50
N PHE A 208 4.04 -34.21 28.55
CA PHE A 208 2.86 -33.43 28.91
C PHE A 208 1.76 -34.41 29.32
N THR A 209 1.09 -34.14 30.44
CA THR A 209 -0.08 -34.92 30.85
C THR A 209 -1.24 -34.68 29.89
N ALA A 210 -2.26 -35.55 29.94
CA ALA A 210 -3.54 -35.28 29.29
C ALA A 210 -4.03 -33.87 29.69
N GLY A 211 -4.51 -33.10 28.70
CA GLY A 211 -4.92 -31.72 28.87
C GLY A 211 -3.80 -30.67 28.81
N GLY A 212 -2.52 -31.08 28.76
CA GLY A 212 -1.38 -30.25 28.39
C GLY A 212 -0.88 -29.25 29.45
N SER A 213 -1.46 -29.23 30.65
CA SER A 213 -1.18 -28.22 31.68
C SER A 213 0.02 -28.52 32.59
N THR A 214 0.53 -29.76 32.57
CA THR A 214 1.59 -30.23 33.45
C THR A 214 2.63 -31.02 32.67
N LEU A 215 3.91 -30.77 32.96
CA LEU A 215 5.04 -31.56 32.48
C LEU A 215 5.50 -32.48 33.61
N THR A 216 5.60 -33.78 33.33
CA THR A 216 6.01 -34.80 34.30
C THR A 216 7.18 -35.62 33.77
N ALA A 217 7.98 -36.17 34.68
CA ALA A 217 8.94 -37.20 34.33
C ALA A 217 8.20 -38.50 33.94
N HIS A 218 8.62 -39.16 32.87
CA HIS A 218 8.12 -40.51 32.53
C HIS A 218 9.16 -41.58 32.83
N SER A 219 10.42 -41.28 32.53
CA SER A 219 11.58 -42.03 33.03
C SER A 219 12.09 -41.42 34.33
N ILE A 220 12.95 -42.14 35.06
CA ILE A 220 13.66 -41.54 36.18
C ILE A 220 14.59 -40.45 35.63
N LEU A 221 14.45 -39.21 36.13
CA LEU A 221 15.43 -38.16 35.88
C LEU A 221 16.38 -38.09 37.08
N LEU A 222 17.66 -38.30 36.84
CA LEU A 222 18.67 -38.27 37.89
C LEU A 222 18.75 -36.88 38.51
N LYS A 223 18.94 -36.82 39.81
CA LYS A 223 19.18 -35.57 40.54
C LYS A 223 20.47 -34.89 40.09
N ASP A 224 20.55 -33.59 40.31
CA ASP A 224 21.70 -32.75 39.98
C ASP A 224 22.25 -32.95 38.55
N THR A 225 21.36 -33.24 37.60
CA THR A 225 21.74 -33.61 36.22
C THR A 225 21.13 -32.63 35.23
N TRP A 226 21.94 -32.19 34.27
CA TRP A 226 21.50 -31.34 33.17
C TRP A 226 20.82 -32.16 32.09
N TYR A 227 19.67 -31.70 31.64
CA TYR A 227 18.92 -32.26 30.51
C TYR A 227 18.65 -31.20 29.46
N ALA A 228 18.82 -31.61 28.19
CA ALA A 228 18.54 -30.78 27.03
C ALA A 228 17.68 -31.51 26.00
N GLY A 229 16.89 -30.75 25.25
CA GLY A 229 16.06 -31.28 24.17
C GLY A 229 15.13 -30.20 23.63
N THR A 230 14.51 -30.48 22.49
CA THR A 230 13.51 -29.59 21.90
C THR A 230 12.38 -30.43 21.34
N VAL A 231 11.15 -29.97 21.55
CA VAL A 231 9.96 -30.55 20.92
C VAL A 231 9.07 -29.43 20.41
N THR A 232 8.32 -29.73 19.36
CA THR A 232 7.28 -28.85 18.86
C THR A 232 5.93 -29.57 18.90
N TYR A 233 4.89 -28.85 19.31
CA TYR A 233 3.54 -29.37 19.46
C TYR A 233 2.49 -28.30 19.15
N LEU A 234 1.25 -28.73 18.93
CA LEU A 234 0.13 -27.82 18.71
C LEU A 234 -0.40 -27.26 20.03
N ALA A 235 -0.62 -25.95 20.11
CA ALA A 235 -1.26 -25.32 21.24
C ALA A 235 -2.72 -25.76 21.34
N LYS A 236 -3.17 -26.07 22.57
CA LYS A 236 -4.56 -26.41 22.87
C LYS A 236 -5.53 -25.29 22.48
N ASN A 237 -5.18 -24.05 22.81
CA ASN A 237 -5.95 -22.87 22.44
C ASN A 237 -5.40 -22.31 21.13
N LYS A 238 -5.97 -22.69 19.99
CA LYS A 238 -5.61 -22.18 18.67
C LYS A 238 -5.96 -20.69 18.53
N LEU A 239 -5.15 -19.96 17.76
CA LEU A 239 -5.28 -18.51 17.54
C LEU A 239 -6.08 -18.16 16.27
#